data_AF-A0A6A6IYE2-F1
#
_entry.id   AF-A0A6A6IYE2-F1
#
_cell.length_a   1.000
_cell.length_b   1.000
_cell.length_c   1.000
_cell.angle_alpha   90.00
_cell.angle_beta   90.00
_cell.angle_gamma   90.00
#
_symmetry.space_group_name_H-M   'P 1'
#
loop_
_entity.id
_entity.type
_entity.pdbx_description
1 polymer ?
#
loop_
_entity_poly.entity_id
_entity_poly.type
_entity_poly.pdbx_seq_one_letter_code
_entity_poly.pdbx_strand_id
1 'polypeptide(L)'
;MSPTLQENCANCGRSGATFRCVACTMVSYCDKYCEKAALSRHKGHCGNLVKKLIDRIGDTVQKVFQVFSEKAFEINVQNIVTMGNTIIVHEMANNVAATGRALFDFPSRLLPDGEAKTAVLGLGRGEQAVAYLHDFVAQLLKGTPVSRVEEIKVRMSIPPKAVFASQSARVWDSQFASSSEIVLRFDCSLQGRSWTLHPNAPACGIDHASMETRHYFTRYVQGYPEANKFGAQKELFLGFASLDGLVGLPFKILFVAREFMQTGIDEWMLQSDLTLAGMLRLPDDQFALQQKKLLRCVSRSMSNFPQSDEYHGLIQEAIFSENAFRHMPSRRDLR
;
A
#
# COMPACT_ATOMS: atom_id res chain seq x y z
N MET A 1 21.52 -13.45 -12.20
CA MET A 1 20.38 -14.25 -12.71
C MET A 1 19.56 -14.67 -11.52
N SER A 2 18.29 -14.27 -11.42
CA SER A 2 17.45 -14.68 -10.29
C SER A 2 17.17 -16.18 -10.38
N PRO A 3 17.24 -16.94 -9.28
CA PRO A 3 16.89 -18.35 -9.28
C PRO A 3 15.47 -18.51 -9.79
N THR A 4 15.33 -19.26 -10.87
CA THR A 4 14.02 -19.66 -11.36
C THR A 4 13.57 -20.82 -10.50
N LEU A 5 12.52 -20.61 -9.71
CA LEU A 5 11.82 -21.69 -9.01
C LEU A 5 11.64 -22.84 -10.00
N GLN A 6 12.32 -23.97 -9.77
CA GLN A 6 12.17 -25.16 -10.60
C GLN A 6 10.75 -25.69 -10.38
N GLU A 7 9.88 -25.42 -11.35
CA GLU A 7 8.49 -25.87 -11.30
C GLU A 7 8.32 -27.17 -12.08
N ASN A 8 7.32 -27.96 -11.71
CA ASN A 8 6.94 -29.14 -12.46
C ASN A 8 6.02 -28.75 -13.62
N CYS A 9 6.22 -29.36 -14.78
CA CYS A 9 5.37 -29.15 -15.94
C CYS A 9 3.96 -29.65 -15.64
N ALA A 10 2.96 -28.79 -15.78
CA ALA A 10 1.56 -29.15 -15.51
C ALA A 10 0.98 -30.17 -16.50
N ASN A 11 1.67 -30.46 -17.62
CA ASN A 11 1.26 -31.49 -18.56
C ASN A 11 1.92 -32.85 -18.25
N CYS A 12 3.26 -32.90 -18.16
CA CYS A 12 4.01 -34.16 -18.10
C CYS A 12 4.70 -34.43 -16.75
N GLY A 13 4.59 -33.52 -15.78
CA GLY A 13 5.13 -33.69 -14.42
C GLY A 13 6.65 -33.52 -14.28
N ARG A 14 7.41 -33.42 -15.39
CA ARG A 14 8.86 -33.21 -15.34
C ARG A 14 9.20 -31.90 -14.65
N SER A 15 10.23 -31.93 -13.79
CA SER A 15 10.80 -30.73 -13.15
C SER A 15 11.54 -29.85 -14.16
N GLY A 16 11.86 -28.63 -13.75
CA GLY A 16 12.61 -27.68 -14.58
C GLY A 16 11.76 -27.00 -15.67
N ALA A 17 10.45 -26.93 -15.49
CA ALA A 17 9.56 -26.20 -16.38
C ALA A 17 9.84 -24.68 -16.28
N THR A 18 10.18 -24.06 -17.41
CA THR A 18 10.49 -22.62 -17.49
C THR A 18 9.48 -21.85 -18.33
N PHE A 19 8.69 -22.52 -19.16
CA PHE A 19 7.72 -21.90 -20.05
C PHE A 19 6.37 -21.72 -19.32
N ARG A 20 5.91 -20.48 -19.14
CA ARG A 20 4.66 -20.19 -18.40
C ARG A 20 3.49 -19.91 -19.33
N CYS A 21 2.29 -20.22 -18.86
CA CYS A 21 1.06 -19.76 -19.52
C CYS A 21 1.06 -18.24 -19.59
N VAL A 22 0.96 -17.68 -20.80
CA VAL A 22 0.96 -16.22 -21.00
C VAL A 22 -0.23 -15.52 -20.36
N ALA A 23 -1.37 -16.22 -20.21
CA ALA A 23 -2.61 -15.64 -19.71
C ALA A 23 -2.67 -15.52 -18.18
N CYS A 24 -2.19 -16.53 -17.44
CA CYS A 24 -2.21 -16.49 -15.97
C CYS A 24 -0.84 -16.36 -15.33
N THR A 25 0.23 -16.80 -16.00
CA THR A 25 1.62 -16.89 -15.49
C THR A 25 1.80 -17.81 -14.27
N MET A 26 0.73 -18.40 -13.76
CA MET A 26 0.69 -19.27 -12.56
C MET A 26 0.98 -20.75 -12.86
N VAL A 27 0.99 -21.14 -14.13
CA VAL A 27 1.21 -22.53 -14.55
C VAL A 27 2.42 -22.61 -15.47
N SER A 28 3.30 -23.55 -15.19
CA SER A 28 4.52 -23.80 -15.96
C SER A 28 4.46 -25.11 -16.74
N TYR A 29 5.16 -25.11 -17.85
CA TYR A 29 5.30 -26.19 -18.81
C TYR A 29 6.77 -26.31 -19.24
N CYS A 30 7.16 -27.48 -19.75
CA CYS A 30 8.47 -27.64 -20.37
C CYS A 30 8.61 -26.73 -21.59
N ASP A 31 7.54 -26.60 -22.37
CA ASP A 31 7.51 -25.94 -23.66
C ASP A 31 6.06 -25.63 -24.09
N LYS A 32 5.93 -24.99 -25.25
CA LYS A 32 4.64 -24.65 -25.88
C LYS A 32 3.82 -25.88 -26.29
N TYR A 33 4.46 -27.03 -26.53
CA TYR A 33 3.74 -28.26 -26.87
C TYR A 33 2.99 -28.79 -25.65
N CYS A 34 3.65 -28.83 -24.49
CA CYS A 34 3.03 -29.18 -23.21
C CYS A 34 1.90 -28.23 -22.83
N GLU A 35 2.05 -26.92 -23.07
CA GLU A 35 0.97 -25.95 -22.86
C GLU A 35 -0.26 -26.29 -23.72
N LYS A 36 -0.07 -26.48 -25.03
CA LYS A 36 -1.16 -26.81 -25.95
C LYS A 36 -1.86 -28.12 -25.57
N ALA A 37 -1.11 -29.15 -25.20
CA ALA A 37 -1.65 -30.43 -24.78
C ALA A 37 -2.48 -30.34 -23.49
N ALA A 38 -2.10 -29.47 -22.55
CA ALA A 38 -2.85 -29.24 -21.32
C ALA A 38 -3.96 -28.19 -21.43
N LEU A 39 -4.07 -27.48 -22.56
CA LEU A 39 -4.91 -26.29 -22.70
C LEU A 39 -6.39 -26.55 -22.39
N SER A 40 -6.95 -27.69 -22.83
CA SER A 40 -8.36 -28.03 -22.59
C SER A 40 -8.69 -28.12 -21.10
N ARG A 41 -7.78 -28.67 -20.28
CA ARG A 41 -7.91 -28.78 -18.82
C ARG A 41 -7.60 -27.45 -18.13
N HIS A 42 -6.61 -26.71 -18.63
CA HIS A 42 -6.16 -25.45 -18.05
C HIS A 42 -7.14 -24.30 -18.28
N LYS A 43 -7.75 -24.20 -19.48
CA LYS A 43 -8.55 -23.04 -19.91
C LYS A 43 -9.68 -22.70 -18.93
N GLY A 44 -10.39 -23.71 -18.39
CA GLY A 44 -11.47 -23.51 -17.42
C GLY A 44 -11.01 -22.92 -16.08
N HIS A 45 -9.74 -23.10 -15.71
CA HIS A 45 -9.18 -22.67 -14.43
C HIS A 45 -8.30 -21.42 -14.55
N CYS A 46 -7.89 -21.06 -15.77
CA CYS A 46 -6.96 -19.97 -16.04
C CYS A 46 -7.44 -18.62 -15.47
N GLY A 47 -8.72 -18.29 -15.60
CA GLY A 47 -9.32 -17.08 -15.02
C GLY A 47 -9.26 -17.02 -13.50
N ASN A 48 -9.51 -18.16 -12.83
CA ASN A 48 -9.43 -18.25 -11.37
C ASN A 48 -7.99 -18.09 -10.87
N LEU A 49 -7.00 -18.56 -11.64
CA LEU A 49 -5.59 -18.37 -11.33
C LEU A 49 -5.15 -16.91 -11.48
N VAL A 50 -5.67 -16.17 -12.46
CA VAL A 50 -5.46 -14.71 -12.54
C VAL A 50 -6.06 -14.02 -11.32
N LYS A 51 -7.32 -14.32 -10.98
CA LYS A 51 -7.96 -13.76 -9.78
C LYS A 51 -7.12 -14.06 -8.53
N LYS A 52 -6.68 -15.31 -8.34
CA LYS A 52 -5.82 -15.71 -7.21
C LYS A 52 -4.51 -14.91 -7.16
N LEU A 53 -3.87 -14.69 -8.31
CA LEU A 53 -2.66 -13.88 -8.39
C LEU A 53 -2.92 -12.43 -7.97
N ILE A 54 -4.00 -11.82 -8.47
CA ILE A 54 -4.40 -10.45 -8.09
C ILE A 54 -4.78 -10.36 -6.61
N ASP A 55 -5.53 -11.33 -6.08
CA ASP A 55 -5.90 -11.39 -4.66
C ASP A 55 -4.64 -11.46 -3.78
N ARG A 56 -3.64 -12.27 -4.18
CA ARG A 56 -2.35 -12.36 -3.48
C ARG A 56 -1.55 -11.06 -3.55
N ILE A 57 -1.56 -10.36 -4.69
CA ILE A 57 -0.95 -9.03 -4.81
C ILE A 57 -1.65 -8.09 -3.83
N GLY A 58 -2.98 -8.03 -3.85
CA GLY A 58 -3.73 -7.10 -3.04
C GLY A 58 -3.56 -7.33 -1.54
N ASP A 59 -3.68 -8.58 -1.10
CA ASP A 59 -3.46 -8.98 0.28
C ASP A 59 -2.04 -8.64 0.76
N THR A 60 -1.03 -8.89 -0.08
CA THR A 60 0.37 -8.57 0.26
C THR A 60 0.59 -7.06 0.36
N VAL A 61 0.09 -6.28 -0.61
CA VAL A 61 0.21 -4.81 -0.61
C VAL A 61 -0.46 -4.21 0.61
N GLN A 62 -1.69 -4.63 0.92
CA GLN A 62 -2.42 -4.16 2.10
C GLN A 62 -1.71 -4.51 3.41
N LYS A 63 -1.19 -5.73 3.57
CA LYS A 63 -0.46 -6.12 4.80
C LYS A 63 0.86 -5.37 4.95
N VAL A 64 1.62 -5.18 3.87
CA VAL A 64 2.83 -4.34 3.90
C VAL A 64 2.48 -2.90 4.22
N PHE A 65 1.38 -2.38 3.66
CA PHE A 65 0.88 -1.04 3.99
C PHE A 65 0.51 -0.88 5.46
N GLN A 66 -0.11 -1.89 6.07
CA GLN A 66 -0.45 -1.88 7.49
C GLN A 66 0.80 -1.85 8.37
N VAL A 67 1.82 -2.67 8.05
CA VAL A 67 3.11 -2.63 8.75
C VAL A 67 3.77 -1.26 8.60
N PHE A 68 3.80 -0.73 7.37
CA PHE A 68 4.32 0.61 7.11
C PHE A 68 3.60 1.66 7.94
N SER A 69 2.27 1.62 7.92
CA SER A 69 1.43 2.60 8.62
C SER A 69 1.54 2.52 10.13
N GLU A 70 1.72 1.32 10.68
CA GLU A 70 1.90 1.09 12.11
C GLU A 70 3.26 1.60 12.60
N LYS A 71 4.31 1.46 11.77
CA LYS A 71 5.68 1.85 12.12
C LYS A 71 6.00 3.31 11.80
N ALA A 72 5.31 3.90 10.84
CA ALA A 72 5.38 5.31 10.46
C ALA A 72 4.02 5.98 10.69
N PHE A 73 3.52 5.87 11.93
CA PHE A 73 2.22 6.40 12.32
C PHE A 73 2.36 7.87 12.73
N GLU A 74 1.65 8.76 12.04
CA GLU A 74 1.80 10.23 12.17
C GLU A 74 0.77 10.86 13.13
N ILE A 75 -0.25 10.10 13.51
CA ILE A 75 -1.39 10.63 14.26
C ILE A 75 -1.10 10.53 15.76
N ASN A 76 -1.08 11.68 16.44
CA ASN A 76 -0.93 11.77 17.88
C ASN A 76 -2.27 11.48 18.58
N VAL A 77 -2.60 10.21 18.78
CA VAL A 77 -3.93 9.81 19.25
C VAL A 77 -4.09 10.04 20.75
N GLN A 78 -5.12 10.82 21.13
CA GLN A 78 -5.56 11.00 22.50
C GLN A 78 -6.53 9.90 22.94
N ASN A 79 -7.53 9.61 22.09
CA ASN A 79 -8.60 8.68 22.39
C ASN A 79 -9.19 8.08 21.10
N ILE A 80 -9.78 6.89 21.19
CA ILE A 80 -10.53 6.26 20.09
C ILE A 80 -11.90 5.86 20.62
N VAL A 81 -12.96 6.32 19.94
CA VAL A 81 -14.35 5.98 20.27
C VAL A 81 -14.97 5.20 19.13
N THR A 82 -15.63 4.07 19.44
CA THR A 82 -16.37 3.27 18.46
C THR A 82 -17.87 3.46 18.69
N MET A 83 -18.59 3.85 17.65
CA MET A 83 -20.04 4.05 17.67
C MET A 83 -20.67 3.33 16.47
N GLY A 84 -21.19 2.12 16.69
CA GLY A 84 -21.70 1.28 15.60
C GLY A 84 -20.61 1.00 14.56
N ASN A 85 -20.85 1.39 13.31
CA ASN A 85 -19.90 1.23 12.20
C ASN A 85 -18.93 2.43 12.04
N THR A 86 -18.84 3.30 13.04
CA THR A 86 -17.98 4.49 13.00
C THR A 86 -16.88 4.39 14.05
N ILE A 87 -15.64 4.66 13.64
CA ILE A 87 -14.49 4.81 14.53
C ILE A 87 -14.05 6.28 14.50
N ILE A 88 -13.94 6.89 15.66
CA ILE A 88 -13.57 8.30 15.83
C ILE A 88 -12.23 8.33 16.55
N VAL A 89 -11.21 8.83 15.87
CA VAL A 89 -9.87 9.05 16.39
C VAL A 89 -9.77 10.51 16.82
N HIS A 90 -9.60 10.74 18.12
CA HIS A 90 -9.38 12.07 18.67
C HIS A 90 -7.88 12.35 18.69
N GLU A 91 -7.47 13.39 17.97
CA GLU A 91 -6.08 13.81 17.86
C GLU A 91 -5.70 14.80 18.97
N MET A 92 -4.52 14.61 19.55
CA MET A 92 -3.86 15.58 20.40
C MET A 92 -2.94 16.45 19.54
N ALA A 93 -3.02 17.77 19.73
CA ALA A 93 -2.10 18.69 19.05
C ALA A 93 -0.64 18.30 19.32
N ASN A 94 0.19 18.32 18.27
CA ASN A 94 1.63 18.12 18.39
C ASN A 94 2.37 19.35 17.88
N ASN A 95 3.25 19.89 18.71
CA ASN A 95 4.20 20.92 18.29
C ASN A 95 5.55 20.25 18.02
N VAL A 96 5.80 19.88 16.76
CA VAL A 96 7.05 19.20 16.34
C VAL A 96 8.29 19.98 16.78
N ALA A 97 8.26 21.32 16.73
CA ALA A 97 9.39 22.15 17.14
C ALA A 97 9.69 22.05 18.63
N ALA A 98 8.67 21.81 19.47
CA ALA A 98 8.84 21.63 20.91
C ALA A 98 9.13 20.17 21.29
N THR A 99 8.49 19.21 20.62
CA THR A 99 8.57 17.78 20.98
C THR A 99 9.72 17.06 20.30
N GLY A 100 10.23 17.58 19.18
CA GLY A 100 11.20 16.88 18.34
C GLY A 100 10.66 15.58 17.75
N ARG A 101 9.33 15.42 17.66
CA ARG A 101 8.66 14.19 17.21
C ARG A 101 7.62 14.49 16.15
N ALA A 102 7.67 13.72 15.07
CA ALA A 102 6.66 13.72 14.01
C ALA A 102 5.94 12.36 13.87
N LEU A 103 6.44 11.32 14.54
CA LEU A 103 5.87 9.98 14.53
C LEU A 103 5.55 9.51 15.95
N PHE A 104 4.51 8.70 16.06
CA PHE A 104 3.94 8.21 17.30
C PHE A 104 3.82 6.70 17.30
N ASP A 105 3.81 6.11 18.48
CA ASP A 105 3.51 4.69 18.61
C ASP A 105 2.03 4.46 18.27
N PHE A 106 1.75 3.43 17.49
CA PHE A 106 0.37 3.08 17.18
C PHE A 106 -0.36 2.62 18.46
N PRO A 107 -1.53 3.21 18.79
CA PRO A 107 -2.21 2.98 20.07
C PRO A 107 -3.04 1.69 20.06
N SER A 108 -2.40 0.55 19.82
CA SER A 108 -3.05 -0.76 19.69
C SER A 108 -3.98 -1.12 20.85
N ARG A 109 -3.64 -0.69 22.08
CA ARG A 109 -4.42 -0.91 23.30
C ARG A 109 -5.77 -0.18 23.34
N LEU A 110 -5.98 0.83 22.49
CA LEU A 110 -7.23 1.61 22.43
C LEU A 110 -8.27 0.99 21.48
N LEU A 111 -7.93 -0.10 20.82
CA LEU A 111 -8.75 -0.70 19.76
C LEU A 111 -9.38 -2.01 20.24
N PRO A 112 -10.67 -2.23 19.94
CA PRO A 112 -11.39 -3.40 20.42
C PRO A 112 -10.93 -4.70 19.76
N ASP A 113 -10.49 -4.64 18.49
CA ASP A 113 -10.17 -5.81 17.68
C ASP A 113 -9.21 -5.47 16.52
N GLY A 114 -8.84 -6.51 15.77
CA GLY A 114 -7.96 -6.40 14.60
C GLY A 114 -8.58 -5.65 13.42
N GLU A 115 -9.90 -5.66 13.27
CA GLU A 115 -10.59 -4.96 12.19
C GLU A 115 -10.54 -3.44 12.43
N ALA A 116 -10.80 -3.01 13.66
CA ALA A 116 -10.64 -1.62 14.09
C ALA A 116 -9.19 -1.16 13.94
N LYS A 117 -8.20 -1.99 14.33
CA LYS A 117 -6.79 -1.70 14.09
C LYS A 117 -6.51 -1.42 12.61
N THR A 118 -6.91 -2.34 11.74
CA THR A 118 -6.64 -2.22 10.32
C THR A 118 -7.36 -1.02 9.69
N ALA A 119 -8.57 -0.69 10.15
CA ALA A 119 -9.31 0.48 9.70
C ALA A 119 -8.61 1.79 10.11
N VAL A 120 -8.14 1.91 11.36
CA VAL A 120 -7.40 3.10 11.84
C VAL A 120 -6.04 3.25 11.15
N LEU A 121 -5.34 2.16 10.85
CA LEU A 121 -4.10 2.21 10.09
C LEU A 121 -4.26 2.78 8.66
N GLY A 122 -5.46 2.67 8.08
CA GLY A 122 -5.76 3.21 6.74
C GLY A 122 -6.33 4.65 6.73
N LEU A 123 -6.56 5.25 7.90
CA LEU A 123 -7.26 6.54 8.04
C LEU A 123 -6.54 7.68 7.31
N GLY A 124 -7.14 8.21 6.25
CA GLY A 124 -6.63 9.38 5.53
C GLY A 124 -5.36 9.12 4.72
N ARG A 125 -5.03 7.86 4.44
CA ARG A 125 -3.75 7.46 3.83
C ARG A 125 -3.87 6.81 2.44
N GLY A 126 -4.98 7.01 1.72
CA GLY A 126 -5.18 6.39 0.39
C GLY A 126 -4.14 6.82 -0.64
N GLU A 127 -3.93 8.13 -0.77
CA GLU A 127 -2.88 8.71 -1.65
C GLU A 127 -1.48 8.26 -1.23
N GLN A 128 -1.20 8.29 0.07
CA GLN A 128 0.06 7.87 0.67
C GLN A 128 0.37 6.40 0.37
N ALA A 129 -0.64 5.52 0.49
CA ALA A 129 -0.47 4.09 0.22
C ALA A 129 0.03 3.85 -1.20
N VAL A 130 -0.55 4.54 -2.17
CA VAL A 130 -0.17 4.42 -3.59
C VAL A 130 1.20 5.05 -3.85
N ALA A 131 1.47 6.22 -3.27
CA ALA A 131 2.76 6.92 -3.43
C ALA A 131 3.94 6.11 -2.89
N TYR A 132 3.87 5.67 -1.62
CA TYR A 132 5.01 5.05 -0.94
C TYR A 132 5.21 3.57 -1.32
N LEU A 133 4.15 2.87 -1.74
CA LEU A 133 4.24 1.47 -2.17
C LEU A 133 4.44 1.33 -3.69
N HIS A 134 4.59 2.41 -4.44
CA HIS A 134 4.76 2.37 -5.90
C HIS A 134 5.81 1.35 -6.36
N ASP A 135 7.05 1.45 -5.86
CA ASP A 135 8.14 0.56 -6.30
C ASP A 135 7.93 -0.88 -5.82
N PHE A 136 7.25 -1.07 -4.69
CA PHE A 136 6.88 -2.40 -4.18
C PHE A 136 5.84 -3.07 -5.08
N VAL A 137 4.78 -2.35 -5.45
CA VAL A 137 3.76 -2.80 -6.41
C VAL A 137 4.40 -3.10 -7.77
N ALA A 138 5.27 -2.21 -8.27
CA ALA A 138 5.98 -2.41 -9.53
C ALA A 138 6.80 -3.72 -9.51
N GLN A 139 7.45 -4.05 -8.40
CA GLN A 139 8.20 -5.31 -8.25
C GLN A 139 7.30 -6.55 -8.20
N LEU A 140 6.15 -6.49 -7.51
CA LEU A 140 5.17 -7.58 -7.48
C LEU A 140 4.59 -7.88 -8.87
N LEU A 141 4.40 -6.86 -9.70
CA LEU A 141 3.81 -6.98 -11.03
C LEU A 141 4.77 -7.54 -12.09
N LYS A 142 6.07 -7.69 -11.80
CA LYS A 142 7.05 -8.22 -12.76
C LYS A 142 6.67 -9.63 -13.23
N GLY A 143 6.50 -9.78 -14.54
CA GLY A 143 6.14 -11.05 -15.18
C GLY A 143 4.73 -11.54 -14.88
N THR A 144 3.83 -10.68 -14.38
CA THR A 144 2.40 -10.98 -14.21
C THR A 144 1.63 -10.70 -15.52
N PRO A 145 0.37 -11.15 -15.67
CA PRO A 145 -0.43 -10.86 -16.87
C PRO A 145 -1.05 -9.45 -16.87
N VAL A 146 -0.68 -8.59 -15.92
CA VAL A 146 -1.13 -7.19 -15.88
C VAL A 146 -0.41 -6.40 -16.96
N SER A 147 -1.17 -5.93 -17.94
CA SER A 147 -0.66 -5.17 -19.10
C SER A 147 -0.66 -3.67 -18.89
N ARG A 148 -1.50 -3.16 -17.98
CA ARG A 148 -1.60 -1.73 -17.67
C ARG A 148 -1.95 -1.54 -16.20
N VAL A 149 -1.34 -0.52 -15.61
CA VAL A 149 -1.62 -0.04 -14.26
C VAL A 149 -1.95 1.44 -14.33
N GLU A 150 -3.00 1.85 -13.66
CA GLU A 150 -3.41 3.25 -13.55
C GLU A 150 -3.77 3.57 -12.10
N GLU A 151 -3.57 4.82 -11.71
CA GLU A 151 -4.00 5.36 -10.42
C GLU A 151 -5.33 6.08 -10.61
N ILE A 152 -6.39 5.54 -10.04
CA ILE A 152 -7.74 6.06 -10.23
C ILE A 152 -8.16 6.85 -9.00
N LYS A 153 -8.43 8.14 -9.18
CA LYS A 153 -9.10 8.96 -8.18
C LYS A 153 -10.60 8.70 -8.25
N VAL A 154 -11.15 8.22 -7.14
CA VAL A 154 -12.56 7.87 -7.01
C VAL A 154 -13.20 8.66 -5.89
N ARG A 155 -14.45 9.10 -6.08
CA ARG A 155 -15.27 9.60 -4.99
C ARG A 155 -16.03 8.41 -4.41
N MET A 156 -15.82 8.13 -3.13
CA MET A 156 -16.47 6.99 -2.49
C MET A 156 -17.96 7.28 -2.28
N SER A 157 -18.81 6.28 -2.52
CA SER A 157 -20.18 6.23 -1.99
C SER A 157 -20.14 6.12 -0.46
N ILE A 158 -21.30 6.23 0.21
CA ILE A 158 -21.37 6.09 1.68
C ILE A 158 -20.72 4.76 2.09
N PRO A 159 -19.62 4.78 2.85
CA PRO A 159 -18.85 3.58 3.11
C PRO A 159 -19.55 2.71 4.18
N PRO A 160 -19.49 1.36 4.07
CA PRO A 160 -20.04 0.46 5.08
C PRO A 160 -19.55 0.71 6.51
N LYS A 161 -18.30 1.14 6.64
CA LYS A 161 -17.64 1.55 7.88
C LYS A 161 -16.90 2.84 7.62
N ALA A 162 -16.81 3.68 8.63
CA ALA A 162 -16.20 4.98 8.48
C ALA A 162 -15.26 5.30 9.64
N VAL A 163 -14.07 5.76 9.31
CA VAL A 163 -13.05 6.15 10.29
C VAL A 163 -12.76 7.64 10.14
N PHE A 164 -12.73 8.38 11.25
CA PHE A 164 -12.51 9.82 11.28
C PHE A 164 -11.33 10.20 12.16
N ALA A 165 -10.59 11.21 11.73
CA ALA A 165 -9.75 12.02 12.59
C ALA A 165 -10.54 13.27 12.98
N SER A 166 -10.86 13.44 14.26
CA SER A 166 -11.56 14.61 14.76
C SER A 166 -10.61 15.45 15.62
N GLN A 167 -10.29 16.65 15.14
CA GLN A 167 -9.72 17.73 15.96
C GLN A 167 -10.82 18.56 16.64
N SER A 168 -12.07 18.51 16.14
CA SER A 168 -13.23 19.11 16.80
C SER A 168 -14.54 18.41 16.40
N ALA A 169 -15.46 18.28 17.36
CA ALA A 169 -16.72 17.56 17.21
C ALA A 169 -17.76 18.24 16.28
N ARG A 170 -17.37 19.21 15.43
CA ARG A 170 -18.31 20.02 14.61
C ARG A 170 -18.18 19.80 13.09
N VAL A 171 -17.36 18.87 12.60
CA VAL A 171 -17.07 18.72 11.15
C VAL A 171 -17.51 17.36 10.57
N TRP A 172 -18.60 16.79 11.08
CA TRP A 172 -19.01 15.41 10.75
C TRP A 172 -19.69 15.30 9.38
N ASP A 173 -20.61 16.21 9.05
CA ASP A 173 -21.46 16.05 7.86
C ASP A 173 -20.77 16.43 6.53
N SER A 174 -19.72 17.27 6.57
CA SER A 174 -19.05 17.75 5.35
C SER A 174 -17.88 16.88 4.89
N GLN A 175 -17.24 16.11 5.78
CA GLN A 175 -16.03 15.34 5.42
C GLN A 175 -16.32 14.11 4.56
N PHE A 176 -17.45 13.44 4.78
CA PHE A 176 -17.83 12.26 3.99
C PHE A 176 -18.22 12.57 2.56
N ALA A 177 -18.94 13.68 2.36
CA ALA A 177 -19.48 14.00 1.05
C ALA A 177 -18.37 14.26 0.02
N SER A 178 -17.13 14.54 0.43
CA SER A 178 -16.02 14.89 -0.45
C SER A 178 -14.78 14.00 -0.34
N SER A 179 -14.80 12.87 0.37
CA SER A 179 -13.61 12.02 0.48
C SER A 179 -13.33 11.33 -0.86
N SER A 180 -12.34 11.85 -1.59
CA SER A 180 -11.76 11.15 -2.73
C SER A 180 -10.68 10.20 -2.25
N GLU A 181 -10.66 8.98 -2.78
CA GLU A 181 -9.61 7.99 -2.56
C GLU A 181 -8.81 7.76 -3.85
N ILE A 182 -7.57 7.29 -3.73
CA ILE A 182 -6.81 6.77 -4.88
C ILE A 182 -6.73 5.26 -4.77
N VAL A 183 -7.15 4.58 -5.83
CA VAL A 183 -7.05 3.13 -6.00
C VAL A 183 -6.18 2.80 -7.20
N LEU A 184 -5.68 1.56 -7.27
CA LEU A 184 -4.94 1.07 -8.43
C LEU A 184 -5.86 0.23 -9.32
N ARG A 185 -5.90 0.52 -10.62
CA ARG A 185 -6.57 -0.32 -11.62
C ARG A 185 -5.53 -1.15 -12.37
N PHE A 186 -5.75 -2.46 -12.40
CA PHE A 186 -4.96 -3.43 -13.16
C PHE A 186 -5.79 -3.96 -14.32
N ASP A 187 -5.31 -3.77 -15.55
CA ASP A 187 -5.92 -4.38 -16.74
C ASP A 187 -5.10 -5.58 -17.21
N CYS A 188 -5.77 -6.71 -17.48
CA CYS A 188 -5.15 -7.90 -18.06
C CYS A 188 -5.62 -8.11 -19.49
N SER A 189 -4.74 -7.83 -20.46
CA SER A 189 -5.02 -7.84 -21.91
C SER A 189 -5.63 -9.14 -22.42
N LEU A 190 -5.16 -10.30 -21.94
CA LEU A 190 -5.56 -11.61 -22.48
C LEU A 190 -6.96 -12.06 -22.06
N GLN A 191 -7.57 -11.41 -21.07
CA GLN A 191 -8.91 -11.76 -20.59
C GLN A 191 -9.91 -10.61 -20.74
N GLY A 192 -9.45 -9.39 -21.10
CA GLY A 192 -10.30 -8.20 -21.13
C GLY A 192 -10.90 -7.86 -19.77
N ARG A 193 -10.31 -8.37 -18.68
CA ARG A 193 -10.77 -8.16 -17.31
C ARG A 193 -9.85 -7.16 -16.61
N SER A 194 -10.44 -6.45 -15.65
CA SER A 194 -9.70 -5.52 -14.82
C SER A 194 -10.05 -5.67 -13.35
N TRP A 195 -9.09 -5.35 -12.51
CA TRP A 195 -9.22 -5.41 -11.07
C TRP A 195 -8.85 -4.06 -10.45
N THR A 196 -9.52 -3.72 -9.37
CA THR A 196 -9.21 -2.59 -8.52
C THR A 196 -8.53 -3.11 -7.26
N LEU A 197 -7.38 -2.54 -6.93
CA LEU A 197 -6.66 -2.72 -5.69
C LEU A 197 -6.82 -1.45 -4.84
N HIS A 198 -7.32 -1.61 -3.63
CA HIS A 198 -7.55 -0.51 -2.68
C HIS A 198 -6.80 -0.83 -1.37
N PRO A 199 -5.52 -0.41 -1.23
CA PRO A 199 -4.68 -0.82 -0.09
C PRO A 199 -5.26 -0.43 1.28
N ASN A 200 -5.92 0.73 1.37
CA ASN A 200 -6.57 1.26 2.57
C ASN A 200 -8.09 0.97 2.66
N ALA A 201 -8.61 0.06 1.83
CA ALA A 201 -10.01 -0.39 1.82
C ALA A 201 -10.68 -0.56 3.20
N PRO A 202 -10.01 -1.11 4.23
CA PRO A 202 -10.63 -1.32 5.54
C PRO A 202 -11.03 -0.03 6.28
N ALA A 203 -10.39 1.11 5.98
CA ALA A 203 -10.81 2.42 6.50
C ALA A 203 -12.23 2.80 6.02
N CYS A 204 -12.67 2.22 4.91
CA CYS A 204 -14.01 2.35 4.34
C CYS A 204 -14.90 1.12 4.63
N GLY A 205 -14.46 0.16 5.45
CA GLY A 205 -15.22 -1.06 5.72
C GLY A 205 -15.28 -2.04 4.54
N ILE A 206 -14.30 -1.98 3.64
CA ILE A 206 -14.15 -2.94 2.55
C ILE A 206 -13.16 -4.00 3.02
N ASP A 207 -13.62 -5.26 3.06
CA ASP A 207 -12.92 -6.43 3.59
C ASP A 207 -11.93 -7.08 2.60
N HIS A 208 -12.01 -6.68 1.33
CA HIS A 208 -11.13 -7.19 0.27
C HIS A 208 -10.20 -6.10 -0.24
N ALA A 209 -8.90 -6.39 -0.23
CA ALA A 209 -7.89 -5.50 -0.82
C ALA A 209 -8.03 -5.38 -2.35
N SER A 210 -8.55 -6.41 -3.02
CA SER A 210 -8.79 -6.38 -4.46
C SER A 210 -10.16 -6.90 -4.86
N MET A 211 -10.72 -6.32 -5.92
CA MET A 211 -12.02 -6.67 -6.48
C MET A 211 -12.03 -6.48 -7.99
N GLU A 212 -12.89 -7.20 -8.72
CA GLU A 212 -13.13 -6.88 -10.14
C GLU A 212 -13.62 -5.43 -10.28
N THR A 213 -13.00 -4.65 -11.16
CA THR A 213 -13.23 -3.20 -11.27
C THR A 213 -14.70 -2.86 -11.43
N ARG A 214 -15.43 -3.60 -12.27
CA ARG A 214 -16.86 -3.38 -12.46
C ARG A 214 -17.64 -3.51 -11.14
N HIS A 215 -17.33 -4.52 -10.33
CA HIS A 215 -17.99 -4.72 -9.04
C HIS A 215 -17.61 -3.64 -8.03
N TYR A 216 -16.33 -3.27 -7.98
CA TYR A 216 -15.85 -2.21 -7.10
C TYR A 216 -16.57 -0.89 -7.38
N PHE A 217 -16.62 -0.49 -8.65
CA PHE A 217 -17.17 0.80 -9.05
C PHE A 217 -18.69 0.83 -8.87
N THR A 218 -19.39 -0.25 -9.22
CA THR A 218 -20.84 -0.34 -9.02
C THR A 218 -21.24 -0.24 -7.55
N ARG A 219 -20.42 -0.78 -6.64
CA ARG A 219 -20.75 -0.88 -5.22
C ARG A 219 -20.29 0.32 -4.39
N TYR A 220 -19.11 0.87 -4.70
CA TYR A 220 -18.42 1.79 -3.79
C TYR A 220 -18.07 3.15 -4.39
N VAL A 221 -18.27 3.36 -5.69
CA VAL A 221 -17.85 4.61 -6.35
C VAL A 221 -19.08 5.39 -6.81
N GLN A 222 -19.05 6.71 -6.60
CA GLN A 222 -20.01 7.65 -7.13
C GLN A 222 -19.33 8.63 -8.09
N GLY A 223 -20.07 9.09 -9.11
CA GLY A 223 -19.57 10.03 -10.10
C GLY A 223 -18.56 9.43 -11.08
N TYR A 224 -17.76 10.29 -11.71
CA TYR A 224 -16.81 9.91 -12.74
C TYR A 224 -15.40 9.75 -12.13
N PRO A 225 -14.76 8.59 -12.32
CA PRO A 225 -13.38 8.39 -11.90
C PRO A 225 -12.42 9.19 -12.77
N GLU A 226 -11.35 9.70 -12.17
CA GLU A 226 -10.24 10.33 -12.87
C GLU A 226 -9.06 9.36 -12.92
N ALA A 227 -8.56 9.07 -14.13
CA ALA A 227 -7.45 8.14 -14.32
C ALA A 227 -6.13 8.90 -14.48
N ASN A 228 -5.14 8.52 -13.67
CA ASN A 228 -3.78 9.02 -13.70
C ASN A 228 -2.81 7.91 -14.11
N LYS A 229 -1.65 8.30 -14.63
CA LYS A 229 -0.54 7.37 -14.88
C LYS A 229 -0.07 6.73 -13.57
N PHE A 230 0.35 5.47 -13.63
CA PHE A 230 1.02 4.83 -12.51
C PHE A 230 2.33 5.58 -12.18
N GLY A 231 2.48 6.00 -10.93
CA GLY A 231 3.55 6.87 -10.44
C GLY A 231 3.15 8.33 -10.22
N ALA A 232 1.94 8.76 -10.59
CA ALA A 232 1.52 10.15 -10.42
C ALA A 232 1.48 10.58 -8.95
N GLN A 233 0.95 9.76 -8.04
CA GLN A 233 0.97 10.03 -6.60
C GLN A 233 2.39 10.06 -6.04
N LYS A 234 3.28 9.17 -6.51
CA LYS A 234 4.70 9.20 -6.11
C LYS A 234 5.35 10.53 -6.51
N GLU A 235 5.15 10.98 -7.75
CA GLU A 235 5.69 12.26 -8.24
C GLU A 235 5.13 13.45 -7.46
N LEU A 236 3.82 13.48 -7.20
CA LEU A 236 3.17 14.52 -6.41
C LEU A 236 3.76 14.62 -4.99
N PHE A 237 3.90 13.48 -4.32
CA PHE A 237 4.41 13.42 -2.95
C PHE A 237 5.90 13.74 -2.87
N LEU A 238 6.69 13.40 -3.90
CA LEU A 238 8.08 13.87 -4.02
C LEU A 238 8.14 15.40 -4.14
N GLY A 239 7.19 16.01 -4.87
CA GLY A 239 7.01 17.46 -4.91
C GLY A 239 6.78 18.05 -3.53
N PHE A 240 5.85 17.50 -2.75
CA PHE A 240 5.63 17.95 -1.37
C PHE A 240 6.84 17.72 -0.44
N ALA A 241 7.54 16.60 -0.60
CA ALA A 241 8.76 16.30 0.14
C ALA A 241 9.91 17.26 -0.23
N SER A 242 9.86 17.95 -1.37
CA SER A 242 10.87 18.95 -1.73
C SER A 242 10.69 20.28 -1.02
N LEU A 243 9.55 20.51 -0.34
CA LEU A 243 9.31 21.73 0.42
C LEU A 243 10.17 21.77 1.70
N ASP A 244 10.70 22.95 2.01
CA ASP A 244 11.49 23.17 3.22
C ASP A 244 10.64 23.33 4.48
N GLY A 245 11.27 23.16 5.63
CA GLY A 245 10.66 23.36 6.93
C GLY A 245 9.61 22.31 7.30
N LEU A 246 8.73 22.67 8.23
CA LEU A 246 7.73 21.76 8.80
C LEU A 246 6.65 21.35 7.80
N VAL A 247 6.46 22.10 6.70
CA VAL A 247 5.44 21.81 5.67
C VAL A 247 5.80 20.56 4.86
N GLY A 248 7.06 20.41 4.44
CA GLY A 248 7.51 19.24 3.69
C GLY A 248 7.87 18.03 4.57
N LEU A 249 8.06 18.25 5.88
CA LEU A 249 8.56 17.24 6.82
C LEU A 249 7.75 15.93 6.83
N PRO A 250 6.40 15.91 6.88
CA PRO A 250 5.63 14.67 6.89
C PRO A 250 5.95 13.79 5.67
N PHE A 251 6.04 14.41 4.50
CA PHE A 251 6.33 13.72 3.25
C PHE A 251 7.77 13.19 3.20
N LYS A 252 8.76 14.02 3.61
CA LYS A 252 10.18 13.64 3.68
C LYS A 252 10.39 12.42 4.59
N ILE A 253 9.84 12.46 5.81
CA ILE A 253 9.97 11.38 6.80
C ILE A 253 9.42 10.07 6.25
N LEU A 254 8.25 10.08 5.60
CA LEU A 254 7.66 8.86 5.06
C LEU A 254 8.43 8.29 3.85
N PHE A 255 9.07 9.13 3.04
CA PHE A 255 10.00 8.63 2.01
C PHE A 255 11.22 7.97 2.61
N VAL A 256 11.79 8.48 3.71
CA VAL A 256 12.88 7.79 4.40
C VAL A 256 12.39 6.50 5.06
N ALA A 257 11.21 6.51 5.71
CA ALA A 257 10.59 5.30 6.26
C ALA A 257 10.44 4.19 5.22
N ARG A 258 10.12 4.58 3.98
CA ARG A 258 9.99 3.67 2.83
C ARG A 258 11.32 3.01 2.46
N GLU A 259 12.46 3.67 2.61
CA GLU A 259 13.77 3.06 2.37
C GLU A 259 14.09 1.98 3.44
N PHE A 260 13.68 2.19 4.69
CA PHE A 260 13.75 1.13 5.72
C PHE A 260 12.82 -0.04 5.39
N MET A 261 11.62 0.22 4.87
CA MET A 261 10.73 -0.83 4.36
C MET A 261 11.40 -1.62 3.22
N GLN A 262 12.02 -0.93 2.27
CA GLN A 262 12.74 -1.57 1.15
C GLN A 262 13.91 -2.42 1.63
N THR A 263 14.67 -1.95 2.62
CA THR A 263 15.75 -2.74 3.25
C THR A 263 15.21 -4.06 3.84
N GLY A 264 14.03 -4.04 4.47
CA GLY A 264 13.38 -5.25 4.97
C GLY A 264 12.90 -6.19 3.85
N ILE A 265 12.46 -5.65 2.72
CA ILE A 265 12.13 -6.43 1.52
C ILE A 265 13.38 -7.10 0.95
N ASP A 266 14.46 -6.34 0.78
CA ASP A 266 15.73 -6.83 0.23
C ASP A 266 16.34 -7.91 1.11
N GLU A 267 16.29 -7.74 2.43
CA GLU A 267 16.72 -8.76 3.38
C GLU A 267 15.92 -10.06 3.23
N TRP A 268 14.58 -9.96 3.11
CA TRP A 268 13.75 -11.14 2.86
C TRP A 268 14.07 -11.80 1.52
N MET A 269 14.28 -11.03 0.45
CA MET A 269 14.64 -11.56 -0.87
C MET A 269 15.98 -12.33 -0.80
N LEU A 270 16.97 -11.77 -0.11
CA LEU A 270 18.27 -12.40 0.11
C LEU A 270 18.15 -13.70 0.92
N GLN A 271 17.36 -13.72 1.99
CA GLN A 271 17.20 -14.88 2.88
C GLN A 271 16.36 -16.00 2.27
N SER A 272 15.36 -15.66 1.46
CA SER A 272 14.45 -16.62 0.87
C SER A 272 14.90 -17.15 -0.48
N ASP A 273 15.85 -16.47 -1.13
CA ASP A 273 16.24 -16.69 -2.52
C ASP A 273 15.03 -16.59 -3.49
N LEU A 274 14.08 -15.71 -3.15
CA LEU A 274 12.86 -15.46 -3.92
C LEU A 274 12.79 -14.01 -4.40
N THR A 275 12.12 -13.83 -5.53
CA THR A 275 11.60 -12.51 -5.91
C THR A 275 10.20 -12.33 -5.36
N LEU A 276 9.75 -11.07 -5.19
CA LEU A 276 8.37 -10.76 -4.81
C LEU A 276 7.35 -11.41 -5.75
N ALA A 277 7.56 -11.29 -7.06
CA ALA A 277 6.72 -11.96 -8.05
C ALA A 277 6.79 -13.50 -7.93
N GLY A 278 7.96 -14.06 -7.63
CA GLY A 278 8.14 -15.50 -7.40
C GLY A 278 7.30 -16.01 -6.22
N MET A 279 7.30 -15.28 -5.10
CA MET A 279 6.48 -15.59 -3.92
C MET A 279 4.99 -15.72 -4.26
N LEU A 280 4.46 -14.82 -5.11
CA LEU A 280 3.06 -14.83 -5.52
C LEU A 280 2.63 -16.10 -6.26
N ARG A 281 3.57 -16.90 -6.78
CA ARG A 281 3.31 -18.12 -7.56
C ARG A 281 3.50 -19.41 -6.78
N LEU A 282 3.94 -19.32 -5.52
CA LEU A 282 4.11 -20.46 -4.64
C LEU A 282 2.78 -21.21 -4.38
N PRO A 283 2.83 -22.50 -3.97
CA PRO A 283 1.71 -23.18 -3.34
C PRO A 283 1.11 -22.38 -2.17
N ASP A 284 -0.15 -22.61 -1.81
CA ASP A 284 -0.88 -21.76 -0.84
C ASP A 284 -0.23 -21.68 0.54
N ASP A 285 0.21 -22.81 1.08
CA ASP A 285 0.93 -22.93 2.34
C ASP A 285 2.28 -22.20 2.30
N GLN A 286 3.02 -22.35 1.21
CA GLN A 286 4.32 -21.72 1.03
C GLN A 286 4.19 -20.20 0.80
N PHE A 287 3.18 -19.77 0.05
CA PHE A 287 2.85 -18.35 -0.12
C PHE A 287 2.56 -17.70 1.24
N ALA A 288 1.67 -18.30 2.04
CA ALA A 288 1.32 -17.76 3.36
C ALA A 288 2.52 -17.70 4.29
N LEU A 289 3.36 -18.74 4.29
CA LEU A 289 4.60 -18.78 5.09
C LEU A 289 5.58 -17.68 4.65
N GLN A 290 5.81 -17.52 3.35
CA GLN A 290 6.77 -16.53 2.83
C GLN A 290 6.26 -15.10 2.99
N GLN A 291 4.96 -14.85 2.80
CA GLN A 291 4.37 -13.55 3.09
C GLN A 291 4.55 -13.17 4.56
N LYS A 292 4.34 -14.11 5.49
CA LYS A 292 4.58 -13.87 6.93
C LYS A 292 6.05 -13.55 7.23
N LYS A 293 6.99 -14.23 6.55
CA LYS A 293 8.43 -13.93 6.67
C LYS A 293 8.76 -12.54 6.13
N LEU A 294 8.25 -12.19 4.95
CA LEU A 294 8.39 -10.85 4.36
C LEU A 294 7.91 -9.76 5.33
N LEU A 295 6.69 -9.89 5.86
CA LEU A 295 6.12 -8.92 6.80
C LEU A 295 6.95 -8.78 8.08
N ARG A 296 7.57 -9.87 8.55
CA ARG A 296 8.47 -9.84 9.71
C ARG A 296 9.75 -9.06 9.40
N CYS A 297 10.38 -9.28 8.25
CA CYS A 297 11.59 -8.55 7.86
C CYS A 297 11.30 -7.06 7.68
N VAL A 298 10.19 -6.72 7.00
CA VAL A 298 9.72 -5.33 6.87
C VAL A 298 9.48 -4.70 8.24
N SER A 299 8.71 -5.35 9.11
CA SER A 299 8.40 -4.83 10.44
C SER A 299 9.65 -4.63 11.30
N ARG A 300 10.61 -5.57 11.25
CA ARG A 300 11.86 -5.46 12.00
C ARG A 300 12.70 -4.29 11.51
N SER A 301 12.91 -4.19 10.19
CA SER A 301 13.67 -3.09 9.59
C SER A 301 13.07 -1.73 9.94
N MET A 302 11.75 -1.58 9.77
CA MET A 302 11.04 -0.34 10.07
C MET A 302 10.99 0.02 11.56
N SER A 303 11.15 -0.96 12.47
CA SER A 303 11.14 -0.65 13.92
C SER A 303 12.36 0.17 14.35
N ASN A 304 13.43 0.17 13.56
CA ASN A 304 14.64 0.95 13.83
C ASN A 304 14.51 2.40 13.34
N PHE A 305 13.58 2.69 12.43
CA PHE A 305 13.50 3.99 11.76
C PHE A 305 13.27 5.18 12.72
N PRO A 306 12.31 5.14 13.66
CA PRO A 306 12.09 6.29 14.57
C PRO A 306 13.25 6.58 15.52
N GLN A 307 14.25 5.70 15.59
CA GLN A 307 15.46 5.84 16.42
C GLN A 307 16.70 6.17 15.59
N SER A 308 16.56 6.33 14.27
CA SER A 308 17.69 6.50 13.36
C SER A 308 18.14 7.95 13.29
N ASP A 309 19.42 8.15 12.96
CA ASP A 309 20.00 9.49 12.78
C ASP A 309 19.32 10.23 11.62
N GLU A 310 18.89 9.51 10.58
CA GLU A 310 18.16 10.09 9.44
C GLU A 310 16.82 10.68 9.87
N TYR A 311 16.07 9.98 10.74
CA TYR A 311 14.80 10.50 11.27
C TYR A 311 15.01 11.78 12.08
N HIS A 312 15.95 11.76 13.01
CA HIS A 312 16.23 12.92 13.85
C HIS A 312 16.82 14.08 13.05
N GLY A 313 17.69 13.80 12.08
CA GLY A 313 18.27 14.79 11.18
C GLY A 313 17.21 15.57 10.39
N LEU A 314 16.23 14.87 9.81
CA LEU A 314 15.11 15.51 9.10
C LEU A 314 14.30 16.46 9.99
N ILE A 315 14.03 16.05 11.23
CA ILE A 315 13.29 16.90 12.18
C ILE A 315 14.09 18.16 12.52
N GLN A 316 15.39 18.02 12.83
CA GLN A 316 16.24 19.16 13.16
C GLN A 316 16.37 20.13 11.99
N GLU A 317 16.58 19.61 10.77
CA GLU A 317 16.61 20.42 9.55
C GLU A 317 15.31 21.22 9.35
N ALA A 318 14.16 20.56 9.52
CA ALA A 318 12.87 21.22 9.36
C ALA A 318 12.60 22.30 10.42
N ILE A 319 12.97 22.04 11.69
CA ILE A 319 12.86 23.03 12.77
C ILE A 319 13.79 24.21 12.52
N PHE A 320 15.02 23.95 12.09
CA PHE A 320 16.00 25.00 11.77
C PHE A 320 15.48 25.91 10.66
N SER A 321 15.00 25.33 9.55
CA SER A 321 14.42 26.07 8.43
C SER A 321 13.22 26.93 8.87
N GLU A 322 12.30 26.38 9.67
CA GLU A 322 11.16 27.11 10.21
C GLU A 322 11.57 28.34 11.04
N ASN A 323 12.61 28.20 11.87
CA ASN A 323 13.13 29.30 12.68
C ASN A 323 13.82 30.38 11.82
N ALA A 324 14.57 29.97 10.79
CA ALA A 324 15.20 30.89 9.86
C ALA A 324 14.17 31.76 9.12
N PHE A 325 13.05 31.18 8.69
CA PHE A 325 11.95 31.93 8.06
C PHE A 325 11.30 32.95 8.99
N ARG A 326 11.14 32.62 10.28
CA ARG A 326 10.53 33.54 11.27
C ARG A 326 11.40 34.77 11.58
N HIS A 327 12.71 34.67 11.33
CA HIS A 327 13.66 35.74 11.64
C HIS A 327 14.02 36.60 10.42
N MET A 328 13.44 36.31 9.24
CA MET A 328 13.55 37.23 8.11
C MET A 328 12.76 38.51 8.41
N PRO A 329 13.35 39.70 8.24
CA PRO A 329 12.65 40.98 8.42
C PRO A 329 11.35 40.95 7.62
N SER A 330 10.25 41.38 8.22
CA SER A 330 9.01 41.44 7.47
C SER A 330 9.22 42.42 6.32
N ARG A 331 8.62 42.16 5.14
CA ARG A 331 8.69 43.12 4.01
C ARG A 331 8.18 44.53 4.36
N ARG A 332 7.55 44.72 5.53
CA ARG A 332 7.16 46.03 6.06
C ARG A 332 8.31 46.79 6.72
N ASP A 333 9.34 46.09 7.20
CA ASP A 333 10.51 46.68 7.86
C ASP A 333 11.60 47.14 6.87
N LEU A 334 11.39 46.88 5.56
CA LEU A 334 12.28 47.25 4.46
C LEU A 334 11.73 48.40 3.60
N ARG A 335 10.76 49.17 4.11
CA ARG A 335 10.16 50.31 3.40
C ARG A 335 10.38 51.63 4.11
#